data_AF-C4LCR4-F1
#
_entry.id   AF-C4LCR4-F1
#
_cell.length_a   1.000
_cell.length_b   1.000
_cell.length_c   1.000
_cell.angle_alpha   90.00
_cell.angle_beta   90.00
_cell.angle_gamma   90.00
#
_symmetry.space_group_name_H-M   'P 1'
#
loop_
_entity.id
_entity.type
_entity.pdbx_description
1 polymer ?
#
loop_
_entity_poly.entity_id
_entity_poly.type
_entity_poly.pdbx_seq_one_letter_code
_entity_poly.pdbx_strand_id
1 'polypeptide(L)'
;MMTELWLSRAGLFIPLALAFVLFTLVLKWITIKKGEQLLSGLHALLHMLKIRIIKNEYAAVWAKNHPRLVVFLKARIDNTVFTGRPLSIFALALFYVVALFAGIVEDFITSDSITAADIRIANLFYILRNDTLTHIFTWITLLGKLEIITVVVLSSLIILFIWHKKYFIYPFLVAAIGSLSFTWLGKLAFQRARPEFAVYLEDSFSFPSGHSSIAVAIYGFLGYLLIRSTHYWSHKVNLFFATAILALLIGFSRVYLGVHYISDVWSGYLVGAMWLIIGITLSEWLRHTSSARSLTLASSKRRLLTGALIFGTFLFYGSFALNYHPPLRPVPVASDITVSKVTDIFTTEQLQYTEDLIGKRQEPISFIFQASDKQTLISAMQAAGWHLIDNSDIPSFINAIKSLTSEKPYPSAPIYPSFWNAKIQDVAFRKITNSNWLKDAHHLKIWQTNYKSQDGKDLYVGMVSADKGFKWGIIPVITPDLNAEREQLYRDLLLANKINTSLKMQIRNPEIGYNFKGDPFFSDGYMYVLSLQ
;
A
#
# COMPACT_ATOMS: atom_id res chain seq x y z
N MET A 1 -12.06 -11.24 -17.44
CA MET A 1 -10.77 -11.72 -17.96
C MET A 1 -9.69 -10.64 -18.02
N MET A 2 -9.78 -9.51 -18.77
CA MET A 2 -8.80 -8.41 -18.57
C MET A 2 -8.79 -7.96 -17.11
N THR A 3 -9.95 -7.64 -16.54
CA THR A 3 -10.06 -7.25 -15.13
C THR A 3 -9.65 -8.34 -14.14
N GLU A 4 -9.86 -9.62 -14.44
CA GLU A 4 -9.32 -10.73 -13.62
C GLU A 4 -7.81 -10.82 -13.72
N LEU A 5 -7.25 -10.54 -14.90
CA LEU A 5 -5.84 -10.39 -15.13
C LEU A 5 -5.26 -9.23 -14.35
N TRP A 6 -5.86 -8.04 -14.42
CA TRP A 6 -5.51 -6.85 -13.65
C TRP A 6 -5.70 -7.05 -12.13
N LEU A 7 -6.45 -8.07 -11.71
CA LEU A 7 -6.64 -8.44 -10.30
C LEU A 7 -5.75 -9.62 -9.86
N SER A 8 -5.03 -10.28 -10.77
CA SER A 8 -4.03 -11.30 -10.43
C SER A 8 -2.82 -10.67 -9.71
N ARG A 9 -2.02 -11.46 -8.98
CA ARG A 9 -0.82 -10.98 -8.26
C ARG A 9 0.13 -10.12 -9.12
N ALA A 10 0.49 -10.58 -10.32
CA ALA A 10 1.31 -9.81 -11.26
C ALA A 10 0.53 -8.70 -11.99
N GLY A 11 -0.76 -8.89 -12.25
CA GLY A 11 -1.59 -7.88 -12.91
C GLY A 11 -2.14 -6.79 -11.99
N LEU A 12 -2.07 -6.94 -10.67
CA LEU A 12 -2.20 -5.82 -9.75
C LEU A 12 -0.89 -5.04 -9.76
N PHE A 13 0.22 -5.72 -9.48
CA PHE A 13 1.50 -5.05 -9.24
C PHE A 13 2.07 -4.35 -10.47
N ILE A 14 2.12 -5.01 -11.64
CA ILE A 14 2.75 -4.47 -12.85
C ILE A 14 1.94 -3.29 -13.40
N PRO A 15 0.65 -3.44 -13.73
CA PRO A 15 -0.28 -2.36 -13.91
C PRO A 15 -0.25 -1.19 -12.94
N LEU A 16 -0.34 -1.42 -11.63
CA LEU A 16 -0.32 -0.32 -10.66
C LEU A 16 1.03 0.39 -10.70
N ALA A 17 2.14 -0.34 -10.84
CA ALA A 17 3.46 0.24 -10.99
C ALA A 17 3.59 1.04 -12.30
N LEU A 18 3.11 0.52 -13.43
CA LEU A 18 3.12 1.19 -14.72
C LEU A 18 2.20 2.42 -14.73
N ALA A 19 1.01 2.31 -14.15
CA ALA A 19 0.07 3.41 -14.00
C ALA A 19 0.65 4.49 -13.07
N PHE A 20 1.30 4.11 -11.98
CA PHE A 20 2.02 5.03 -11.10
C PHE A 20 3.18 5.72 -11.83
N VAL A 21 4.00 4.99 -12.58
CA VAL A 21 5.09 5.56 -13.39
C VAL A 21 4.53 6.48 -14.47
N LEU A 22 3.52 6.08 -15.21
CA LEU A 22 2.89 6.91 -16.24
C LEU A 22 2.25 8.16 -15.62
N PHE A 23 1.49 8.01 -14.53
CA PHE A 23 0.87 9.10 -13.80
C PHE A 23 1.92 10.09 -13.31
N THR A 24 3.00 9.62 -12.69
CA THR A 24 4.09 10.48 -12.21
C THR A 24 4.82 11.17 -13.36
N LEU A 25 5.08 10.49 -14.48
CA LEU A 25 5.68 11.08 -15.68
C LEU A 25 4.77 12.15 -16.32
N VAL A 26 3.48 11.87 -16.45
CA VAL A 26 2.48 12.81 -16.97
C VAL A 26 2.35 14.01 -16.04
N LEU A 27 2.17 13.78 -14.74
CA LEU A 27 2.07 14.84 -13.73
C LEU A 27 3.32 15.72 -13.73
N LYS A 28 4.51 15.11 -13.78
CA LYS A 28 5.78 15.80 -13.91
C LYS A 28 5.86 16.63 -15.20
N TRP A 29 5.48 16.06 -16.34
CA TRP A 29 5.45 16.75 -17.62
C TRP A 29 4.49 17.96 -17.61
N ILE A 30 3.29 17.80 -17.06
CA ILE A 30 2.31 18.88 -16.86
C ILE A 30 2.92 19.96 -15.97
N THR A 31 3.56 19.58 -14.86
CA THR A 31 4.18 20.51 -13.92
C THR A 31 5.33 21.29 -14.55
N ILE A 32 6.15 20.65 -15.39
CA ILE A 32 7.25 21.33 -16.10
C ILE A 32 6.70 22.28 -17.18
N LYS A 33 5.76 21.83 -18.02
CA LYS A 33 5.28 22.62 -19.16
C LYS A 33 4.28 23.72 -18.79
N LYS A 34 3.38 23.42 -17.85
CA LYS A 34 2.25 24.29 -17.47
C LYS A 34 2.34 24.82 -16.05
N GLY A 35 3.31 24.39 -15.23
CA GLY A 35 3.38 24.76 -13.81
C GLY A 35 3.47 26.27 -13.59
N GLU A 36 4.31 26.99 -14.34
CA GLU A 36 4.41 28.45 -14.21
C GLU A 36 3.11 29.16 -14.63
N GLN A 37 2.43 28.67 -15.67
CA GLN A 37 1.14 29.19 -16.12
C GLN A 37 0.01 28.90 -15.11
N LEU A 38 0.01 27.72 -14.51
CA LEU A 38 -0.95 27.34 -13.47
C LEU A 38 -0.75 28.18 -12.20
N LEU A 39 0.50 28.39 -11.78
CA LEU A 39 0.83 29.22 -10.63
C LEU A 39 0.49 30.70 -10.87
N SER A 40 0.77 31.23 -12.06
CA SER A 40 0.38 32.59 -12.42
C SER A 40 -1.13 32.75 -12.53
N GLY A 41 -1.84 31.77 -13.08
CA GLY A 41 -3.30 31.72 -13.11
C GLY A 41 -3.92 31.67 -11.71
N LEU A 42 -3.39 30.83 -10.82
CA LEU A 42 -3.82 30.77 -9.41
C LEU A 42 -3.56 32.11 -8.72
N HIS A 43 -2.41 32.74 -8.96
CA HIS A 43 -2.11 34.06 -8.42
C HIS A 43 -3.09 35.13 -8.93
N ALA A 44 -3.41 35.12 -10.23
CA ALA A 44 -4.38 36.03 -10.82
C ALA A 44 -5.79 35.82 -10.24
N LEU A 45 -6.22 34.56 -10.05
CA LEU A 45 -7.50 34.23 -9.45
C LEU A 45 -7.58 34.70 -7.99
N LEU A 46 -6.54 34.45 -7.19
CA LEU A 46 -6.44 34.94 -5.81
C LEU A 46 -6.45 36.48 -5.77
N HIS A 47 -5.78 37.13 -6.71
CA HIS A 47 -5.79 38.59 -6.84
C HIS A 47 -7.18 39.14 -7.20
N MET A 48 -7.90 38.50 -8.13
CA MET A 48 -9.28 38.87 -8.47
C MET A 48 -10.23 38.69 -7.29
N LEU A 49 -10.13 37.57 -6.56
CA LEU A 49 -10.89 37.34 -5.34
C LEU A 49 -10.60 38.43 -4.29
N LYS A 50 -9.33 38.78 -4.10
CA LYS A 50 -8.93 39.87 -3.19
C LYS A 50 -9.60 41.19 -3.57
N ILE A 51 -9.58 41.58 -4.86
CA ILE A 51 -10.25 42.81 -5.32
C ILE A 51 -11.76 42.74 -5.07
N ARG A 52 -12.39 41.62 -5.38
CA ARG A 52 -13.84 41.44 -5.23
C ARG A 52 -14.28 41.50 -3.77
N ILE A 53 -13.50 40.91 -2.85
CA ILE A 53 -13.76 40.99 -1.41
C ILE A 53 -13.62 42.43 -0.92
N ILE A 54 -12.57 43.15 -1.35
CA ILE A 54 -12.35 44.55 -0.93
C ILE A 54 -13.45 45.48 -1.43
N LYS A 55 -14.01 45.24 -2.63
CA LYS A 55 -15.08 46.05 -3.21
C LYS A 55 -16.49 45.70 -2.72
N ASN A 56 -16.67 44.65 -1.93
CA ASN A 56 -17.98 44.21 -1.46
C ASN A 56 -18.42 45.03 -0.23
N GLU A 57 -19.58 45.68 -0.31
CA GLU A 57 -20.15 46.49 0.78
C GLU A 57 -20.36 45.69 2.07
N TYR A 58 -20.82 44.44 1.97
CA TYR A 58 -20.98 43.56 3.13
C TYR A 58 -19.64 43.25 3.80
N ALA A 59 -18.58 43.06 2.99
CA ALA A 59 -17.24 42.83 3.53
C ALA A 59 -16.69 44.10 4.20
N ALA A 60 -17.03 45.30 3.71
CA ALA A 60 -16.65 46.57 4.33
C ALA A 60 -17.37 46.79 5.66
N VAL A 61 -18.67 46.51 5.74
CA VAL A 61 -19.45 46.57 6.99
C VAL A 61 -18.94 45.55 8.00
N TRP A 62 -18.70 44.30 7.57
CA TRP A 62 -18.13 43.26 8.43
C TRP A 62 -16.73 43.64 8.93
N ALA A 63 -15.87 44.18 8.06
CA ALA A 63 -14.53 44.62 8.43
C ALA A 63 -14.54 45.74 9.48
N LYS A 64 -15.53 46.65 9.40
CA LYS A 64 -15.74 47.71 10.42
C LYS A 64 -16.16 47.14 11.76
N ASN A 65 -16.96 46.07 11.77
CA ASN A 65 -17.42 45.40 12.99
C ASN A 65 -16.34 44.49 13.63
N HIS A 66 -15.33 44.07 12.87
CA HIS A 66 -14.26 43.16 13.33
C HIS A 66 -12.84 43.72 13.07
N PRO A 67 -12.48 44.92 13.58
CA PRO A 67 -11.23 45.60 13.22
C PRO A 67 -9.98 44.81 13.62
N ARG A 68 -9.98 44.16 14.79
CA ARG A 68 -8.86 43.31 15.25
C ARG A 68 -8.60 42.13 14.31
N LEU A 69 -9.67 41.47 13.86
CA LEU A 69 -9.59 40.33 12.97
C LEU A 69 -9.07 40.75 11.59
N VAL A 70 -9.50 41.91 11.08
CA VAL A 70 -9.03 42.45 9.79
C VAL A 70 -7.54 42.78 9.84
N VAL A 71 -7.05 43.41 10.92
CA VAL A 71 -5.61 43.70 11.09
C VAL A 71 -4.81 42.41 11.13
N PHE A 72 -5.28 41.41 11.88
CA PHE A 72 -4.67 40.08 11.91
C PHE A 72 -4.61 39.42 10.53
N LEU A 73 -5.74 39.35 9.80
CA LEU A 73 -5.80 38.73 8.47
C LEU A 73 -4.91 39.44 7.46
N LYS A 74 -4.87 40.79 7.48
CA LYS A 74 -3.96 41.57 6.63
C LYS A 74 -2.51 41.22 6.92
N ALA A 75 -2.11 41.12 8.20
CA ALA A 75 -0.77 40.71 8.58
C ALA A 75 -0.43 39.29 8.11
N ARG A 76 -1.40 38.35 8.14
CA ARG A 76 -1.19 36.96 7.68
C ARG A 76 -1.11 36.80 6.17
N ILE A 77 -1.66 37.73 5.39
CA ILE A 77 -1.62 37.70 3.91
C ILE A 77 -0.41 38.48 3.35
N ASP A 78 0.25 39.28 4.19
CA ASP A 78 1.42 40.08 3.80
C ASP A 78 2.57 39.20 3.30
N ASN A 79 3.06 39.46 2.09
CA ASN A 79 4.16 38.71 1.48
C ASN A 79 5.53 39.37 1.65
N THR A 80 5.60 40.54 2.29
CA THR A 80 6.84 41.30 2.52
C THR A 80 7.61 40.79 3.73
N VAL A 81 6.89 40.29 4.74
CA VAL A 81 7.46 39.72 5.96
C VAL A 81 7.24 38.21 6.03
N PHE A 82 8.23 37.48 6.56
CA PHE A 82 8.14 36.02 6.70
C PHE A 82 6.95 35.59 7.60
N THR A 83 6.68 36.37 8.65
CA THR A 83 5.60 36.14 9.62
C THR A 83 4.19 36.26 9.01
N GLY A 84 4.07 36.82 7.81
CA GLY A 84 2.81 36.94 7.09
C GLY A 84 2.47 35.68 6.29
N ARG A 85 2.42 35.80 4.97
CA ARG A 85 1.98 34.75 4.03
C ARG A 85 2.84 33.48 4.10
N PRO A 86 4.17 33.53 4.11
CA PRO A 86 5.00 32.33 4.15
C PRO A 86 4.71 31.47 5.40
N LEU A 87 4.74 32.08 6.59
CA LEU A 87 4.43 31.38 7.84
C LEU A 87 2.98 30.88 7.87
N SER A 88 2.03 31.60 7.26
CA SER A 88 0.63 31.15 7.19
C SER A 88 0.46 29.90 6.35
N ILE A 89 1.15 29.83 5.21
CA ILE A 89 1.13 28.65 4.35
C ILE A 89 1.76 27.46 5.08
N PHE A 90 2.90 27.64 5.73
CA PHE A 90 3.53 26.56 6.50
C PHE A 90 2.71 26.12 7.70
N ALA A 91 2.08 27.05 8.43
CA ALA A 91 1.21 26.73 9.55
C ALA A 91 -0.04 25.96 9.09
N LEU A 92 -0.67 26.38 7.98
CA LEU A 92 -1.81 25.66 7.41
C LEU A 92 -1.41 24.27 6.90
N ALA A 93 -0.25 24.15 6.24
CA ALA A 93 0.28 22.87 5.79
C ALA A 93 0.58 21.95 6.99
N LEU A 94 1.20 22.47 8.05
CA LEU A 94 1.48 21.71 9.26
C LEU A 94 0.18 21.26 9.94
N PHE A 95 -0.80 22.16 10.09
CA PHE A 95 -2.11 21.83 10.64
C PHE A 95 -2.80 20.72 9.84
N TYR A 96 -2.79 20.83 8.50
CA TYR A 96 -3.35 19.80 7.63
C TYR A 96 -2.66 18.44 7.81
N VAL A 97 -1.32 18.41 7.85
CA VAL A 97 -0.57 17.16 8.07
C VAL A 97 -0.85 16.58 9.46
N VAL A 98 -0.96 17.41 10.50
CA VAL A 98 -1.35 16.98 11.85
C VAL A 98 -2.77 16.44 11.88
N ALA A 99 -3.71 17.08 11.18
CA ALA A 99 -5.09 16.61 11.07
C ALA A 99 -5.17 15.26 10.34
N LEU A 100 -4.42 15.08 9.25
CA LEU A 100 -4.35 13.80 8.55
C LEU A 100 -3.76 12.69 9.44
N PHE A 101 -2.72 12.99 10.22
CA PHE A 101 -2.12 12.02 11.13
C PHE A 101 -3.09 11.66 12.26
N ALA A 102 -3.77 12.65 12.83
CA ALA A 102 -4.80 12.43 13.84
C ALA A 102 -5.94 11.56 13.29
N GLY A 103 -6.37 11.78 12.05
CA GLY A 103 -7.39 10.95 11.39
C GLY A 103 -6.95 9.49 11.22
N ILE A 104 -5.70 9.22 10.83
CA ILE A 104 -5.20 7.83 10.76
C ILE A 104 -5.11 7.20 12.15
N VAL A 105 -4.69 7.97 13.16
CA VAL A 105 -4.62 7.48 14.54
C VAL A 105 -6.01 7.16 15.07
N GLU A 106 -6.99 8.02 14.81
CA GLU A 106 -8.40 7.78 15.11
C GLU A 106 -8.87 6.50 14.43
N ASP A 107 -8.72 6.40 13.10
CA ASP A 107 -9.12 5.21 12.33
C ASP A 107 -8.42 3.93 12.82
N PHE A 108 -7.14 4.00 13.17
CA PHE A 108 -6.41 2.86 13.71
C PHE A 108 -6.95 2.40 15.07
N ILE A 109 -7.40 3.33 15.92
CA ILE A 109 -7.93 3.02 17.26
C ILE A 109 -9.40 2.59 17.19
N THR A 110 -10.20 3.20 16.33
CA THR A 110 -11.67 3.06 16.34
C THR A 110 -12.23 2.21 15.19
N SER A 111 -11.51 2.09 14.08
CA SER A 111 -12.07 1.56 12.82
C SER A 111 -11.42 0.21 12.44
N ASP A 112 -12.20 -0.87 12.52
CA ASP A 112 -11.73 -2.21 12.12
C ASP A 112 -11.34 -2.29 10.64
N SER A 113 -11.91 -1.44 9.76
CA SER A 113 -11.67 -1.51 8.31
C SER A 113 -10.22 -1.20 7.91
N ILE A 114 -9.53 -0.26 8.57
CA ILE A 114 -8.13 0.06 8.24
C ILE A 114 -7.21 -1.08 8.68
N THR A 115 -7.44 -1.63 9.88
CA THR A 115 -6.71 -2.78 10.42
C THR A 115 -6.98 -4.04 9.60
N ALA A 116 -8.21 -4.24 9.15
CA ALA A 116 -8.63 -5.31 8.25
C ALA A 116 -7.91 -5.22 6.89
N ALA A 117 -7.82 -4.03 6.31
CA ALA A 117 -7.07 -3.77 5.09
C ALA A 117 -5.58 -4.02 5.26
N ASP A 118 -5.01 -3.54 6.36
CA ASP A 118 -3.61 -3.72 6.68
C ASP A 118 -3.21 -5.22 6.74
N ILE A 119 -3.99 -6.05 7.42
CA ILE A 119 -3.72 -7.49 7.54
C ILE A 119 -3.85 -8.17 6.17
N ARG A 120 -4.93 -7.90 5.42
CA ARG A 120 -5.18 -8.56 4.12
C ARG A 120 -4.16 -8.13 3.07
N ILE A 121 -3.75 -6.88 3.06
CA ILE A 121 -2.72 -6.40 2.15
C ILE A 121 -1.34 -6.95 2.52
N ALA A 122 -1.01 -7.06 3.83
CA ALA A 122 0.22 -7.72 4.25
C ALA A 122 0.27 -9.20 3.83
N ASN A 123 -0.84 -9.94 3.99
CA ASN A 123 -0.97 -11.33 3.57
C ASN A 123 -0.94 -11.47 2.05
N LEU A 124 -1.50 -10.50 1.31
CA LEU A 124 -1.35 -10.43 -0.14
C LEU A 124 0.13 -10.30 -0.52
N PHE A 125 0.85 -9.34 0.04
CA PHE A 125 2.27 -9.13 -0.26
C PHE A 125 3.15 -10.33 0.10
N TYR A 126 2.87 -11.05 1.18
CA TYR A 126 3.58 -12.29 1.52
C TYR A 126 3.65 -13.26 0.33
N ILE A 127 2.54 -13.36 -0.40
CA ILE A 127 2.36 -14.33 -1.47
C ILE A 127 2.78 -13.76 -2.84
N LEU A 128 2.96 -12.43 -2.93
CA LEU A 128 3.57 -11.73 -4.07
C LEU A 128 5.10 -11.81 -4.07
N ARG A 129 5.73 -12.23 -2.97
CA ARG A 129 7.18 -12.18 -2.86
C ARG A 129 7.87 -13.17 -3.76
N ASN A 130 8.98 -12.73 -4.32
CA ASN A 130 10.02 -13.57 -4.90
C ASN A 130 11.40 -13.07 -4.46
N ASP A 131 12.42 -13.89 -4.65
CA ASP A 131 13.78 -13.62 -4.16
C ASP A 131 14.37 -12.36 -4.80
N THR A 132 14.23 -12.19 -6.12
CA THR A 132 14.78 -11.04 -6.85
C THR A 132 14.22 -9.71 -6.33
N LEU A 133 12.90 -9.59 -6.23
CA LEU A 133 12.25 -8.38 -5.72
C LEU A 133 12.56 -8.19 -4.22
N THR A 134 12.66 -9.26 -3.45
CA THR A 134 13.05 -9.20 -2.04
C THR A 134 14.47 -8.64 -1.87
N HIS A 135 15.42 -9.04 -2.71
CA HIS A 135 16.76 -8.44 -2.73
C HIS A 135 16.72 -6.96 -3.11
N ILE A 136 15.99 -6.59 -4.16
CA ILE A 136 15.86 -5.19 -4.59
C ILE A 136 15.27 -4.32 -3.46
N PHE A 137 14.17 -4.75 -2.85
CA PHE A 137 13.53 -4.00 -1.77
C PHE A 137 14.35 -4.02 -0.48
N THR A 138 15.16 -5.05 -0.24
CA THR A 138 16.14 -5.06 0.86
C THR A 138 17.19 -3.96 0.66
N TRP A 139 17.71 -3.78 -0.56
CA TRP A 139 18.63 -2.68 -0.85
C TRP A 139 17.96 -1.31 -0.69
N ILE A 140 16.74 -1.15 -1.19
CA ILE A 140 15.99 0.10 -1.05
C ILE A 140 15.73 0.45 0.42
N THR A 141 15.31 -0.53 1.25
CA THR A 141 15.01 -0.25 2.66
C THR A 141 16.26 0.17 3.44
N LEU A 142 17.47 -0.20 3.01
CA LEU A 142 18.71 0.18 3.70
C LEU A 142 18.91 1.70 3.75
N LEU A 143 18.36 2.43 2.79
CA LEU A 143 18.39 3.90 2.80
C LEU A 143 17.60 4.49 3.98
N GLY A 144 16.66 3.73 4.56
CA GLY A 144 15.98 4.10 5.81
C GLY A 144 16.61 3.47 7.06
N LYS A 145 17.76 2.79 6.96
CA LYS A 145 18.42 2.18 8.11
C LYS A 145 19.20 3.22 8.91
N LEU A 146 19.21 3.11 10.24
CA LEU A 146 19.80 4.12 11.13
C LEU A 146 21.28 4.35 10.84
N GLU A 147 22.05 3.31 10.55
CA GLU A 147 23.49 3.38 10.26
C GLU A 147 23.76 4.18 8.96
N ILE A 148 23.01 3.89 7.89
CA ILE A 148 23.11 4.62 6.62
C ILE A 148 22.67 6.07 6.81
N ILE A 149 21.55 6.29 7.48
CA ILE A 149 21.01 7.63 7.75
C ILE A 149 21.98 8.46 8.57
N THR A 150 22.65 7.86 9.57
CA THR A 150 23.65 8.56 10.39
C THR A 150 24.79 9.09 9.51
N VAL A 151 25.32 8.28 8.61
CA VAL A 151 26.36 8.71 7.66
C VAL A 151 25.85 9.79 6.72
N VAL A 152 24.62 9.65 6.18
CA VAL A 152 24.01 10.66 5.30
C VAL A 152 23.85 12.00 6.02
N VAL A 153 23.36 11.99 7.26
CA VAL A 153 23.19 13.19 8.09
C VAL A 153 24.55 13.83 8.38
N LEU A 154 25.54 13.07 8.85
CA LEU A 154 26.88 13.58 9.15
C LEU A 154 27.56 14.17 7.92
N SER A 155 27.55 13.46 6.80
CA SER A 155 28.08 13.97 5.52
C SER A 155 27.36 15.27 5.10
N SER A 156 26.03 15.32 5.24
CA SER A 156 25.25 16.52 4.90
C SER A 156 25.58 17.71 5.80
N LEU A 157 25.77 17.49 7.11
CA LEU A 157 26.18 18.52 8.07
C LEU A 157 27.56 19.06 7.75
N ILE A 158 28.53 18.18 7.44
CA ILE A 158 29.90 18.57 7.05
C ILE A 158 29.84 19.40 5.76
N ILE A 159 29.05 18.98 4.77
CA ILE A 159 28.86 19.75 3.53
C ILE A 159 28.26 21.13 3.84
N LEU A 160 27.17 21.21 4.60
CA LEU A 160 26.57 22.50 4.99
C LEU A 160 27.57 23.42 5.71
N PHE A 161 28.43 22.85 6.55
CA PHE A 161 29.49 23.57 7.25
C PHE A 161 30.56 24.10 6.29
N ILE A 162 31.12 23.26 5.41
CA ILE A 162 32.13 23.64 4.40
C ILE A 162 31.62 24.77 3.49
N TRP A 163 30.34 24.74 3.17
CA TRP A 163 29.69 25.74 2.31
C TRP A 163 29.16 26.97 3.06
N HIS A 164 29.47 27.10 4.37
CA HIS A 164 29.04 28.22 5.23
C HIS A 164 27.53 28.44 5.26
N LYS A 165 26.76 27.36 5.09
CA LYS A 165 25.29 27.34 5.10
C LYS A 165 24.75 27.03 6.50
N LYS A 166 25.32 27.66 7.53
CA LYS A 166 25.05 27.37 8.96
C LYS A 166 23.57 27.50 9.34
N TYR A 167 22.83 28.37 8.66
CA TYR A 167 21.38 28.57 8.85
C TYR A 167 20.53 27.34 8.51
N PHE A 168 21.05 26.35 7.77
CA PHE A 168 20.35 25.09 7.51
C PHE A 168 20.74 23.96 8.48
N ILE A 169 21.83 24.11 9.23
CA ILE A 169 22.33 23.04 10.12
C ILE A 169 21.33 22.76 11.24
N TYR A 170 20.95 23.79 12.01
CA TYR A 170 20.02 23.62 13.12
C TYR A 170 18.63 23.13 12.66
N PRO A 171 18.00 23.72 11.64
CA PRO A 171 16.72 23.21 11.14
C PRO A 171 16.76 21.79 10.59
N PHE A 172 17.87 21.39 9.94
CA PHE A 172 18.04 20.02 9.46
C PHE A 172 18.12 19.02 10.62
N LEU A 173 18.85 19.37 11.70
CA LEU A 173 18.91 18.57 12.92
C LEU A 173 17.54 18.50 13.61
N VAL A 174 16.80 19.61 13.68
CA VAL A 174 15.43 19.62 14.23
C VAL A 174 14.52 18.68 13.44
N ALA A 175 14.57 18.71 12.11
CA ALA A 175 13.78 17.81 11.28
C ALA A 175 14.16 16.34 11.49
N ALA A 176 15.46 16.02 11.51
CA ALA A 176 15.95 14.66 11.66
C ALA A 176 15.68 14.08 13.06
N ILE A 177 16.09 14.80 14.12
CA ILE A 177 15.93 14.37 15.51
C ILE A 177 14.46 14.37 15.89
N GLY A 178 13.70 15.41 15.52
CA GLY A 178 12.28 15.48 15.82
C GLY A 178 11.49 14.33 15.21
N SER A 179 11.75 13.99 13.93
CA SER A 179 11.17 12.81 13.28
C SER A 179 11.52 11.52 14.03
N LEU A 180 12.79 11.32 14.37
CA LEU A 180 13.23 10.12 15.09
C LEU A 180 12.57 10.01 16.47
N SER A 181 12.60 11.07 17.26
CA SER A 181 12.00 11.12 18.60
C SER A 181 10.49 10.90 18.54
N PHE A 182 9.78 11.54 17.60
CA PHE A 182 8.34 11.37 17.46
C PHE A 182 7.96 9.94 17.10
N THR A 183 8.67 9.32 16.14
CA THR A 183 8.42 7.92 15.79
C THR A 183 8.73 6.97 16.94
N TRP A 184 9.78 7.21 17.71
CA TRP A 184 10.11 6.41 18.89
C TRP A 184 9.04 6.53 19.99
N LEU A 185 8.59 7.75 20.31
CA LEU A 185 7.49 7.97 21.24
C LEU A 185 6.18 7.34 20.77
N GLY A 186 5.87 7.45 19.47
CA GLY A 186 4.70 6.82 18.86
C GLY A 186 4.73 5.30 19.05
N LYS A 187 5.89 4.67 18.82
CA LYS A 187 6.06 3.23 19.04
C LYS A 187 5.76 2.81 20.48
N LEU A 188 6.21 3.59 21.46
CA LEU A 188 5.94 3.33 22.87
C LEU A 188 4.48 3.56 23.26
N ALA A 189 3.82 4.52 22.63
CA ALA A 189 2.43 4.87 22.90
C ALA A 189 1.44 3.83 22.33
N PHE A 190 1.62 3.41 21.08
CA PHE A 190 0.65 2.55 20.39
C PHE A 190 0.93 1.05 20.52
N GLN A 191 2.20 0.67 20.72
CA GLN A 191 2.62 -0.72 20.94
C GLN A 191 2.07 -1.74 19.91
N ARG A 192 1.85 -1.29 18.67
CA ARG A 192 1.24 -2.11 17.63
C ARG A 192 2.16 -3.29 17.25
N ALA A 193 1.61 -4.49 17.25
CA ALA A 193 2.27 -5.69 16.74
C ALA A 193 2.59 -5.56 15.23
N ARG A 194 3.62 -6.27 14.78
CA ARG A 194 4.02 -6.31 13.37
C ARG A 194 3.27 -7.38 12.59
N PRO A 195 3.26 -7.30 11.25
CA PRO A 195 2.74 -8.38 10.42
C PRO A 195 3.41 -9.72 10.74
N GLU A 196 2.63 -10.78 10.64
CA GLU A 196 3.03 -12.14 11.04
C GLU A 196 4.10 -12.70 10.10
N PHE A 197 3.90 -12.54 8.79
CA PHE A 197 4.76 -13.09 7.73
C PHE A 197 5.83 -12.10 7.27
N ALA A 198 6.61 -11.53 8.19
CA ALA A 198 7.75 -10.65 7.85
C ALA A 198 8.94 -11.44 7.27
N VAL A 199 9.74 -10.85 6.38
CA VAL A 199 10.94 -11.51 5.81
C VAL A 199 12.05 -11.69 6.85
N TYR A 200 12.23 -10.70 7.71
CA TYR A 200 13.25 -10.71 8.77
C TYR A 200 12.69 -10.15 10.07
N LEU A 201 13.41 -10.41 11.16
CA LEU A 201 13.02 -9.99 12.50
C LEU A 201 13.32 -8.51 12.75
N GLU A 202 12.38 -7.81 13.36
CA GLU A 202 12.58 -6.49 13.96
C GLU A 202 11.93 -6.42 15.34
N ASP A 203 12.74 -6.19 16.38
CA ASP A 203 12.33 -6.32 17.79
C ASP A 203 11.62 -5.08 18.36
N SER A 204 11.12 -4.19 17.51
CA SER A 204 10.43 -2.96 17.93
C SER A 204 8.99 -2.90 17.40
N PHE A 205 8.14 -2.10 18.03
CA PHE A 205 6.75 -1.90 17.58
C PHE A 205 6.63 -1.37 16.15
N SER A 206 5.47 -1.61 15.54
CA SER A 206 5.22 -1.31 14.12
C SER A 206 4.85 0.16 13.86
N PHE A 207 3.97 0.74 14.68
CA PHE A 207 3.37 2.04 14.40
C PHE A 207 4.04 3.19 15.18
N PRO A 208 4.40 4.32 14.54
CA PRO A 208 4.51 4.55 13.10
C PRO A 208 5.84 4.03 12.51
N SER A 209 5.93 3.94 11.19
CA SER A 209 7.13 3.48 10.49
C SER A 209 8.28 4.50 10.55
N GLY A 210 9.36 4.15 11.26
CA GLY A 210 10.57 4.98 11.37
C GLY A 210 11.28 5.24 10.03
N HIS A 211 11.46 4.19 9.22
CA HIS A 211 12.09 4.29 7.88
C HIS A 211 11.35 5.28 6.97
N SER A 212 10.02 5.21 6.98
CA SER A 212 9.16 6.08 6.16
C SER A 212 9.23 7.54 6.63
N SER A 213 9.25 7.75 7.96
CA SER A 213 9.34 9.09 8.55
C SER A 213 10.67 9.77 8.26
N ILE A 214 11.78 9.09 8.53
CA ILE A 214 13.11 9.68 8.26
C ILE A 214 13.36 9.83 6.76
N ALA A 215 12.76 8.98 5.90
CA ALA A 215 12.87 9.16 4.47
C ALA A 215 12.28 10.50 4.01
N VAL A 216 11.09 10.86 4.49
CA VAL A 216 10.49 12.17 4.19
C VAL A 216 11.23 13.31 4.89
N ALA A 217 11.55 13.18 6.18
CA ALA A 217 12.19 14.24 6.94
C ALA A 217 13.60 14.58 6.40
N ILE A 218 14.42 13.57 6.12
CA ILE A 218 15.83 13.76 5.75
C ILE A 218 15.97 13.95 4.24
N TYR A 219 15.51 12.99 3.42
CA TYR A 219 15.64 13.13 1.96
C TYR A 219 14.77 14.24 1.39
N GLY A 220 13.60 14.51 1.99
CA GLY A 220 12.79 15.68 1.65
C GLY A 220 13.49 16.99 1.98
N PHE A 221 14.19 17.07 3.12
CA PHE A 221 14.95 18.28 3.49
C PHE A 221 16.18 18.47 2.57
N LEU A 222 16.91 17.39 2.25
CA LEU A 222 17.97 17.44 1.25
C LEU A 222 17.42 17.87 -0.13
N GLY A 223 16.24 17.36 -0.51
CA GLY A 223 15.50 17.80 -1.69
C GLY A 223 15.20 19.29 -1.67
N TYR A 224 14.70 19.81 -0.54
CA TYR A 224 14.48 21.24 -0.33
C TYR A 224 15.77 22.05 -0.52
N LEU A 225 16.90 21.61 0.05
CA LEU A 225 18.20 22.29 -0.11
C LEU A 225 18.64 22.34 -1.59
N LEU A 226 18.50 21.22 -2.32
CA LEU A 226 18.86 21.13 -3.74
C LEU A 226 17.91 21.95 -4.63
N ILE A 227 16.62 21.93 -4.35
CA ILE A 227 15.62 22.76 -5.04
C ILE A 227 15.97 24.24 -4.85
N ARG A 228 16.41 24.61 -3.64
CA ARG A 228 16.71 26.01 -3.33
C ARG A 228 18.03 26.49 -3.90
N SER A 229 18.98 25.61 -4.14
CA SER A 229 20.25 25.91 -4.82
C SER A 229 20.11 25.99 -6.35
N THR A 230 18.97 25.60 -6.91
CA THR A 230 18.76 25.54 -8.36
C THR A 230 17.91 26.70 -8.88
N HIS A 231 18.27 27.25 -10.05
CA HIS A 231 17.54 28.38 -10.65
C HIS A 231 16.38 27.94 -11.56
N TYR A 232 16.59 26.91 -12.39
CA TYR A 232 15.63 26.48 -13.41
C TYR A 232 14.43 25.72 -12.83
N TRP A 233 13.22 26.08 -13.26
CA TRP A 233 11.96 25.44 -12.84
C TRP A 233 11.96 23.93 -13.08
N SER A 234 12.37 23.49 -14.27
CA SER A 234 12.42 22.07 -14.65
C SER A 234 13.26 21.23 -13.68
N HIS A 235 14.42 21.75 -13.26
CA HIS A 235 15.29 21.06 -12.31
C HIS A 235 14.67 21.01 -10.91
N LYS A 236 13.99 22.07 -10.45
CA LYS A 236 13.27 22.07 -9.17
C LYS A 236 12.19 20.98 -9.15
N VAL A 237 11.42 20.88 -10.23
CA VAL A 237 10.40 19.84 -10.40
C VAL A 237 11.05 18.45 -10.42
N ASN A 238 12.13 18.26 -11.19
CA ASN A 238 12.86 16.98 -11.24
C ASN A 238 13.34 16.53 -9.85
N LEU A 239 13.93 17.44 -9.07
CA LEU A 239 14.43 17.16 -7.71
C LEU A 239 13.30 16.84 -6.73
N PHE A 240 12.17 17.54 -6.82
CA PHE A 240 10.99 17.25 -6.02
C PHE A 240 10.48 15.82 -6.30
N PHE A 241 10.27 15.47 -7.56
CA PHE A 241 9.80 14.13 -7.91
C PHE A 241 10.83 13.04 -7.56
N ALA A 242 12.12 13.29 -7.75
CA ALA A 242 13.17 12.33 -7.41
C ALA A 242 13.18 12.01 -5.90
N THR A 243 13.10 13.04 -5.06
CA THR A 243 13.10 12.86 -3.59
C THR A 243 11.78 12.29 -3.08
N ALA A 244 10.64 12.67 -3.68
CA ALA A 244 9.34 12.09 -3.35
C ALA A 244 9.27 10.60 -3.72
N ILE A 245 9.70 10.21 -4.92
CA ILE A 245 9.75 8.81 -5.36
C ILE A 245 10.69 8.01 -4.46
N LEU A 246 11.86 8.56 -4.11
CA LEU A 246 12.77 7.90 -3.17
C LEU A 246 12.10 7.63 -1.82
N ALA A 247 11.45 8.62 -1.23
CA ALA A 247 10.74 8.44 0.04
C ALA A 247 9.62 7.40 -0.07
N LEU A 248 8.83 7.44 -1.15
CA LEU A 248 7.76 6.48 -1.43
C LEU A 248 8.29 5.05 -1.60
N LEU A 249 9.41 4.87 -2.29
CA LEU A 249 10.05 3.57 -2.48
C LEU A 249 10.58 3.01 -1.16
N ILE A 250 11.16 3.85 -0.29
CA ILE A 250 11.64 3.43 1.03
C ILE A 250 10.49 2.92 1.87
N GLY A 251 9.37 3.65 2.02
CA GLY A 251 8.25 3.12 2.81
C GLY A 251 7.53 1.95 2.13
N PHE A 252 7.42 1.93 0.80
CA PHE A 252 6.86 0.78 0.08
C PHE A 252 7.65 -0.51 0.32
N SER A 253 8.98 -0.42 0.36
CA SER A 253 9.84 -1.57 0.67
C SER A 253 9.50 -2.20 2.02
N ARG A 254 9.01 -1.41 2.99
CA ARG A 254 8.62 -1.89 4.33
C ARG A 254 7.35 -2.73 4.32
N VAL A 255 6.37 -2.34 3.50
CA VAL A 255 5.13 -3.09 3.28
C VAL A 255 5.45 -4.38 2.51
N TYR A 256 6.23 -4.25 1.43
CA TYR A 256 6.64 -5.40 0.62
C TYR A 256 7.38 -6.46 1.45
N LEU A 257 8.36 -6.05 2.27
CA LEU A 257 9.13 -6.95 3.16
C LEU A 257 8.31 -7.45 4.37
N GLY A 258 7.08 -6.97 4.56
CA GLY A 258 6.15 -7.43 5.60
C GLY A 258 6.54 -7.01 7.01
N VAL A 259 7.36 -5.99 7.15
CA VAL A 259 7.81 -5.50 8.47
C VAL A 259 6.90 -4.39 8.99
N HIS A 260 6.06 -3.80 8.15
CA HIS A 260 5.08 -2.78 8.51
C HIS A 260 3.79 -2.93 7.70
N TYR A 261 2.68 -2.47 8.28
CA TYR A 261 1.42 -2.28 7.59
C TYR A 261 1.41 -0.98 6.76
N ILE A 262 0.41 -0.80 5.90
CA ILE A 262 0.31 0.41 5.06
C ILE A 262 0.05 1.64 5.91
N SER A 263 -0.85 1.54 6.89
CA SER A 263 -1.14 2.67 7.79
C SER A 263 0.09 3.08 8.63
N ASP A 264 0.98 2.15 8.99
CA ASP A 264 2.24 2.46 9.68
C ASP A 264 3.15 3.34 8.79
N VAL A 265 3.24 2.99 7.51
CA VAL A 265 4.06 3.70 6.51
C VAL A 265 3.48 5.06 6.19
N TRP A 266 2.15 5.15 6.01
CA TRP A 266 1.45 6.39 5.74
C TRP A 266 1.58 7.37 6.91
N SER A 267 1.41 6.87 8.14
CA SER A 267 1.64 7.64 9.36
C SER A 267 3.10 8.08 9.49
N GLY A 268 4.05 7.21 9.15
CA GLY A 268 5.46 7.55 9.08
C GLY A 268 5.72 8.72 8.12
N TYR A 269 5.19 8.68 6.90
CA TYR A 269 5.32 9.81 5.96
C TYR A 269 4.76 11.11 6.50
N LEU A 270 3.61 11.08 7.19
CA LEU A 270 3.03 12.27 7.79
C LEU A 270 3.89 12.82 8.92
N VAL A 271 4.41 11.97 9.83
CA VAL A 271 5.36 12.40 10.87
C VAL A 271 6.60 13.04 10.23
N GLY A 272 7.17 12.41 9.19
CA GLY A 272 8.29 12.96 8.45
C GLY A 272 7.96 14.31 7.80
N ALA A 273 6.75 14.46 7.25
CA ALA A 273 6.28 15.70 6.65
C ALA A 273 6.08 16.81 7.68
N MET A 274 5.59 16.52 8.89
CA MET A 274 5.49 17.50 9.99
C MET A 274 6.86 18.11 10.29
N TRP A 275 7.85 17.25 10.52
CA TRP A 275 9.19 17.67 10.88
C TRP A 275 9.96 18.30 9.71
N LEU A 276 9.68 17.87 8.47
CA LEU A 276 10.14 18.55 7.27
C LEU A 276 9.58 19.97 7.18
N ILE A 277 8.27 20.17 7.37
CA ILE A 277 7.64 21.50 7.34
C ILE A 277 8.21 22.38 8.44
N ILE A 278 8.38 21.87 9.67
CA ILE A 278 9.01 22.59 10.78
C ILE A 278 10.45 22.99 10.40
N GLY A 279 11.24 22.05 9.88
CA GLY A 279 12.61 22.31 9.44
C GLY A 279 12.69 23.37 8.32
N ILE A 280 11.81 23.30 7.32
CA ILE A 280 11.76 24.30 6.24
C ILE A 280 11.34 25.66 6.79
N THR A 281 10.34 25.70 7.69
CA THR A 281 9.85 26.93 8.32
C THR A 281 10.97 27.61 9.10
N LEU A 282 11.69 26.86 9.94
CA LEU A 282 12.84 27.37 10.68
C LEU A 282 13.97 27.83 9.75
N SER A 283 14.22 27.10 8.66
CA SER A 283 15.22 27.46 7.65
C SER A 283 14.92 28.79 6.96
N GLU A 284 13.69 28.97 6.51
CA GLU A 284 13.28 30.21 5.83
C GLU A 284 13.24 31.38 6.84
N TRP A 285 12.79 31.14 8.07
CA TRP A 285 12.81 32.16 9.13
C TRP A 285 14.24 32.65 9.42
N LEU A 286 15.17 31.73 9.73
CA LEU A 286 16.56 32.06 10.03
C LEU A 286 17.27 32.73 8.86
N ARG A 287 16.92 32.36 7.62
CA ARG A 287 17.47 33.00 6.42
C ARG A 287 16.97 34.42 6.24
N HIS A 288 15.71 34.69 6.54
CA HIS A 288 15.14 36.04 6.46
C HIS A 288 15.73 36.99 7.51
N THR A 289 16.11 36.47 8.68
CA THR A 289 16.72 37.26 9.77
C THR A 289 18.24 37.41 9.65
N SER A 290 18.90 36.59 8.85
CA SER A 290 20.36 36.62 8.68
C SER A 290 20.77 37.59 7.57
N SER A 291 21.64 38.57 7.88
CA SER A 291 22.18 39.50 6.88
C SER A 291 22.97 38.75 5.81
N ALA A 292 22.63 38.96 4.53
CA ALA A 292 23.16 38.21 3.41
C ALA A 292 24.68 38.39 3.27
N ARG A 293 25.46 37.38 3.69
CA ARG A 293 26.91 37.35 3.45
C ARG A 293 27.18 37.05 1.97
N SER A 294 28.07 37.83 1.37
CA SER A 294 28.39 37.77 -0.05
C SER A 294 28.78 36.37 -0.53
N LEU A 295 28.37 36.04 -1.76
CA LEU A 295 28.70 34.81 -2.47
C LEU A 295 30.21 34.77 -2.74
N THR A 296 31.00 34.19 -1.85
CA THR A 296 32.37 33.80 -2.18
C THR A 296 32.31 32.67 -3.20
N LEU A 297 32.85 32.87 -4.40
CA LEU A 297 33.06 31.81 -5.40
C LEU A 297 33.75 30.63 -4.72
N ALA A 298 33.18 29.44 -4.86
CA ALA A 298 33.67 28.25 -4.20
C ALA A 298 35.05 27.85 -4.75
N SER A 299 36.05 27.72 -3.87
CA SER A 299 37.37 27.21 -4.26
C SER A 299 37.28 25.75 -4.73
N SER A 300 38.13 25.36 -5.68
CA SER A 300 38.19 23.99 -6.21
C SER A 300 38.35 22.94 -5.10
N LYS A 301 39.03 23.28 -4.00
CA LYS A 301 39.18 22.43 -2.80
C LYS A 301 37.84 22.08 -2.16
N ARG A 302 36.89 23.02 -2.03
CA ARG A 302 35.57 22.75 -1.43
C ARG A 302 34.74 21.79 -2.28
N ARG A 303 34.81 21.92 -3.61
CA ARG A 303 34.15 21.02 -4.55
C ARG A 303 34.73 19.61 -4.47
N LEU A 304 36.06 19.48 -4.42
CA LEU A 304 36.74 18.20 -4.26
C LEU A 304 36.35 17.51 -2.95
N LEU A 305 36.37 18.23 -1.82
CA LEU A 305 35.96 17.69 -0.51
C LEU A 305 34.49 17.25 -0.51
N THR A 306 33.61 18.02 -1.14
CA THR A 306 32.18 17.65 -1.28
C THR A 306 32.04 16.39 -2.11
N GLY A 307 32.74 16.28 -3.24
CA GLY A 307 32.74 15.09 -4.07
C GLY A 307 33.26 13.86 -3.33
N ALA A 308 34.35 14.00 -2.57
CA ALA A 308 34.92 12.93 -1.76
C ALA A 308 33.96 12.45 -0.65
N LEU A 309 33.26 13.37 0.03
CA LEU A 309 32.27 13.01 1.06
C LEU A 309 31.06 12.28 0.46
N ILE A 310 30.56 12.74 -0.68
CA ILE A 310 29.47 12.08 -1.39
C ILE A 310 29.90 10.68 -1.83
N PHE A 311 31.07 10.58 -2.48
CA PHE A 311 31.62 9.30 -2.92
C PHE A 311 31.84 8.33 -1.74
N GLY A 312 32.41 8.82 -0.64
CA GLY A 312 32.58 8.03 0.59
C GLY A 312 31.26 7.54 1.18
N THR A 313 30.21 8.37 1.13
CA THR A 313 28.85 7.99 1.57
C THR A 313 28.27 6.88 0.69
N PHE A 314 28.43 6.97 -0.63
CA PHE A 314 27.99 5.91 -1.56
C PHE A 314 28.81 4.62 -1.41
N LEU A 315 30.13 4.73 -1.22
CA LEU A 315 31.01 3.60 -1.00
C LEU A 315 30.65 2.88 0.31
N PHE A 316 30.38 3.63 1.38
CA PHE A 316 29.90 3.07 2.64
C PHE A 316 28.56 2.36 2.45
N TYR A 317 27.59 2.99 1.78
CA TYR A 317 26.31 2.36 1.48
C TYR A 317 26.47 1.05 0.69
N GLY A 318 27.27 1.06 -0.39
CA GLY A 318 27.50 -0.14 -1.21
C GLY A 318 28.17 -1.27 -0.42
N SER A 319 29.21 -0.94 0.36
CA SER A 319 29.88 -1.90 1.24
C SER A 319 28.95 -2.45 2.31
N PHE A 320 28.15 -1.59 2.95
CA PHE A 320 27.18 -1.99 3.95
C PHE A 320 26.09 -2.89 3.37
N ALA A 321 25.54 -2.53 2.20
CA ALA A 321 24.49 -3.29 1.53
C ALA A 321 24.95 -4.69 1.10
N LEU A 322 26.19 -4.82 0.62
CA LEU A 322 26.76 -6.13 0.26
C LEU A 322 26.98 -7.05 1.47
N ASN A 323 27.20 -6.48 2.65
CA ASN A 323 27.44 -7.24 3.88
C ASN A 323 26.18 -7.43 4.74
N TYR A 324 25.06 -6.79 4.38
CA TYR A 324 23.85 -6.81 5.18
C TYR A 324 23.01 -8.07 4.92
N HIS A 325 23.03 -8.98 5.89
CA HIS A 325 22.24 -10.21 5.90
C HIS A 325 21.38 -10.23 7.17
N PRO A 326 20.15 -9.69 7.13
CA PRO A 326 19.29 -9.69 8.30
C PRO A 326 18.87 -11.12 8.65
N PRO A 327 18.67 -11.45 9.93
CA PRO A 327 18.19 -12.76 10.34
C PRO A 327 16.79 -12.97 9.78
N LEU A 328 16.64 -13.96 8.90
CA LEU A 328 15.36 -14.31 8.31
C LEU A 328 14.41 -14.79 9.39
N ARG A 329 13.14 -14.33 9.31
CA ARG A 329 12.10 -14.81 10.22
C ARG A 329 11.59 -16.15 9.68
N PRO A 330 11.62 -17.23 10.48
CA PRO A 330 11.01 -18.49 10.07
C PRO A 330 9.50 -18.28 9.88
N VAL A 331 8.95 -18.91 8.84
CA VAL A 331 7.50 -18.89 8.61
C VAL A 331 6.83 -19.57 9.82
N PRO A 332 5.84 -18.92 10.47
CA PRO A 332 5.12 -19.56 11.56
C PRO A 332 4.47 -20.85 11.06
N VAL A 333 4.80 -21.98 11.71
CA VAL A 333 4.11 -23.24 11.46
C VAL A 333 2.85 -23.22 12.31
N ALA A 334 1.68 -23.16 11.67
CA ALA A 334 0.42 -23.26 12.38
C ALA A 334 0.32 -24.65 13.01
N SER A 335 -0.04 -24.71 14.29
CA SER A 335 -0.29 -25.99 14.96
C SER A 335 -1.61 -26.58 14.48
N ASP A 336 -1.60 -27.88 14.21
CA ASP A 336 -2.79 -28.63 13.82
C ASP A 336 -3.76 -28.73 15.01
N ILE A 337 -5.03 -28.43 14.76
CA ILE A 337 -6.11 -28.52 15.75
C ILE A 337 -7.11 -29.59 15.28
N THR A 338 -7.24 -30.67 16.06
CA THR A 338 -8.23 -31.72 15.75
C THR A 338 -9.62 -31.29 16.21
N VAL A 339 -10.60 -31.30 15.30
CA VAL A 339 -12.01 -30.98 15.61
C VAL A 339 -12.88 -32.23 15.60
N SER A 340 -13.87 -32.25 16.51
CA SER A 340 -14.82 -33.36 16.59
C SER A 340 -15.90 -33.26 15.52
N LYS A 341 -16.49 -32.08 15.33
CA LYS A 341 -17.34 -31.79 14.17
C LYS A 341 -16.58 -30.87 13.24
N VAL A 342 -16.55 -31.20 11.96
CA VAL A 342 -15.87 -30.36 10.95
C VAL A 342 -16.45 -28.95 10.85
N THR A 343 -17.70 -28.74 11.28
CA THR A 343 -18.32 -27.41 11.30
C THR A 343 -17.81 -26.51 12.42
N ASP A 344 -17.11 -27.08 13.42
CA ASP A 344 -16.56 -26.33 14.55
C ASP A 344 -15.41 -25.40 14.11
N ILE A 345 -14.92 -25.51 12.86
CA ILE A 345 -13.96 -24.58 12.27
C ILE A 345 -14.53 -23.15 12.14
N PHE A 346 -15.86 -23.00 12.06
CA PHE A 346 -16.53 -21.71 12.01
C PHE A 346 -16.79 -21.19 13.41
N THR A 347 -15.72 -20.80 14.11
CA THR A 347 -15.79 -20.26 15.48
C THR A 347 -16.52 -18.93 15.58
N THR A 348 -16.64 -18.22 14.47
CA THR A 348 -17.42 -16.98 14.33
C THR A 348 -18.28 -17.05 13.08
N GLU A 349 -19.38 -16.30 13.07
CA GLU A 349 -20.27 -16.19 11.90
C GLU A 349 -19.51 -15.67 10.66
N GLN A 350 -18.53 -14.78 10.84
CA GLN A 350 -17.70 -14.24 9.76
C GLN A 350 -16.97 -15.33 8.97
N LEU A 351 -16.52 -16.41 9.63
CA LEU A 351 -15.81 -17.51 8.98
C LEU A 351 -16.69 -18.34 8.05
N GLN A 352 -18.02 -18.14 8.07
CA GLN A 352 -18.93 -18.75 7.11
C GLN A 352 -18.96 -18.00 5.76
N TYR A 353 -18.23 -16.88 5.66
CA TYR A 353 -18.20 -16.01 4.49
C TYR A 353 -16.76 -15.80 4.01
N THR A 354 -16.62 -15.56 2.71
CA THR A 354 -15.44 -14.89 2.16
C THR A 354 -15.50 -13.39 2.43
N GLU A 355 -14.39 -12.70 2.20
CA GLU A 355 -14.20 -11.31 2.61
C GLU A 355 -13.51 -10.49 1.51
N ASP A 356 -13.80 -9.19 1.47
CA ASP A 356 -13.07 -8.23 0.66
C ASP A 356 -11.81 -7.70 1.39
N LEU A 357 -11.09 -6.77 0.74
CA LEU A 357 -9.88 -6.17 1.30
C LEU A 357 -10.10 -5.45 2.63
N ILE A 358 -11.29 -4.90 2.91
CA ILE A 358 -11.58 -4.17 4.15
C ILE A 358 -12.31 -5.04 5.18
N GLY A 359 -12.45 -6.35 4.92
CA GLY A 359 -13.05 -7.33 5.82
C GLY A 359 -14.58 -7.41 5.77
N LYS A 360 -15.23 -6.81 4.77
CA LYS A 360 -16.68 -6.98 4.59
C LYS A 360 -16.99 -8.35 4.02
N ARG A 361 -18.06 -8.97 4.54
CA ARG A 361 -18.59 -10.25 4.07
C ARG A 361 -18.93 -10.19 2.57
N GLN A 362 -18.56 -11.24 1.86
CA GLN A 362 -18.78 -11.46 0.43
C GLN A 362 -19.57 -12.76 0.23
N GLU A 363 -19.21 -13.58 -0.75
CA GLU A 363 -19.88 -14.85 -1.01
C GLU A 363 -19.68 -15.83 0.17
N PRO A 364 -20.72 -16.58 0.54
CA PRO A 364 -20.66 -17.59 1.58
C PRO A 364 -19.82 -18.79 1.18
N ILE A 365 -19.26 -19.46 2.17
CA ILE A 365 -18.60 -20.75 1.99
C ILE A 365 -19.62 -21.80 1.55
N SER A 366 -19.24 -22.57 0.53
CA SER A 366 -20.07 -23.58 -0.11
C SER A 366 -19.65 -25.01 0.24
N PHE A 367 -18.38 -25.22 0.63
CA PHE A 367 -17.81 -26.53 0.89
C PHE A 367 -16.86 -26.55 2.10
N ILE A 368 -16.86 -27.68 2.81
CA ILE A 368 -15.72 -28.17 3.58
C ILE A 368 -15.25 -29.47 2.91
N PHE A 369 -13.97 -29.53 2.55
CA PHE A 369 -13.34 -30.74 2.02
C PHE A 369 -12.47 -31.38 3.09
N GLN A 370 -12.55 -32.70 3.21
CA GLN A 370 -11.61 -33.51 3.98
C GLN A 370 -10.75 -34.32 3.01
N ALA A 371 -9.45 -34.13 3.07
CA ALA A 371 -8.50 -34.88 2.23
C ALA A 371 -7.27 -35.28 3.04
N SER A 372 -6.60 -36.37 2.66
CA SER A 372 -5.39 -36.83 3.33
C SER A 372 -4.26 -35.79 3.23
N ASP A 373 -4.19 -35.12 2.08
CA ASP A 373 -3.26 -34.02 1.82
C ASP A 373 -3.79 -33.11 0.69
N LYS A 374 -3.05 -32.03 0.43
CA LYS A 374 -3.35 -31.04 -0.61
C LYS A 374 -3.33 -31.64 -2.02
N GLN A 375 -2.47 -32.63 -2.28
CA GLN A 375 -2.35 -33.27 -3.58
C GLN A 375 -3.56 -34.14 -3.89
N THR A 376 -4.09 -34.89 -2.90
CA THR A 376 -5.35 -35.63 -3.02
C THR A 376 -6.50 -34.71 -3.44
N LEU A 377 -6.63 -33.55 -2.79
CA LEU A 377 -7.63 -32.54 -3.13
C LEU A 377 -7.47 -32.04 -4.56
N ILE A 378 -6.24 -31.68 -4.99
CA ILE A 378 -5.97 -31.22 -6.36
C ILE A 378 -6.32 -32.30 -7.38
N SER A 379 -5.89 -33.54 -7.16
CA SER A 379 -6.14 -34.65 -8.07
C SER A 379 -7.62 -35.02 -8.20
N ALA A 380 -8.39 -34.90 -7.11
CA ALA A 380 -9.85 -35.09 -7.15
C ALA A 380 -10.55 -34.04 -8.03
N MET A 381 -10.18 -32.76 -7.89
CA MET A 381 -10.73 -31.67 -8.71
C MET A 381 -10.35 -31.85 -10.20
N GLN A 382 -9.10 -32.17 -10.49
CA GLN A 382 -8.63 -32.42 -11.86
C GLN A 382 -9.37 -33.59 -12.51
N ALA A 383 -9.61 -34.68 -11.79
CA ALA A 383 -10.39 -35.81 -12.28
C ALA A 383 -11.86 -35.44 -12.58
N ALA A 384 -12.41 -34.44 -11.88
CA ALA A 384 -13.74 -33.87 -12.11
C ALA A 384 -13.79 -32.83 -13.25
N GLY A 385 -12.69 -32.65 -13.98
CA GLY A 385 -12.58 -31.73 -15.11
C GLY A 385 -12.34 -30.27 -14.70
N TRP A 386 -11.87 -30.02 -13.48
CA TRP A 386 -11.51 -28.69 -13.00
C TRP A 386 -10.00 -28.44 -13.18
N HIS A 387 -9.64 -27.38 -13.89
CA HIS A 387 -8.25 -27.03 -14.15
C HIS A 387 -7.67 -26.21 -13.01
N LEU A 388 -6.51 -26.61 -12.50
CA LEU A 388 -5.77 -25.83 -11.51
C LEU A 388 -5.31 -24.50 -12.13
N ILE A 389 -5.47 -23.42 -11.39
CA ILE A 389 -5.04 -22.08 -11.80
C ILE A 389 -3.54 -21.92 -11.61
N ASP A 390 -2.88 -21.29 -12.59
CA ASP A 390 -1.45 -21.01 -12.55
C ASP A 390 -1.12 -19.99 -11.44
N ASN A 391 0.11 -20.08 -10.94
CA ASN A 391 0.64 -19.07 -10.03
C ASN A 391 0.53 -17.70 -10.69
N SER A 392 0.16 -16.70 -9.91
CA SER A 392 -0.07 -15.36 -10.45
C SER A 392 1.25 -14.58 -10.62
N ASP A 393 2.23 -15.18 -11.30
CA ASP A 393 3.54 -14.59 -11.58
C ASP A 393 3.56 -13.80 -12.89
N ILE A 394 4.70 -13.16 -13.18
CA ILE A 394 4.90 -12.35 -14.39
C ILE A 394 4.68 -13.17 -15.67
N PRO A 395 5.24 -14.41 -15.81
CA PRO A 395 4.97 -15.26 -16.96
C PRO A 395 3.49 -15.55 -17.18
N SER A 396 2.74 -15.91 -16.14
CA SER A 396 1.32 -16.24 -16.26
C SER A 396 0.49 -15.02 -16.66
N PHE A 397 0.84 -13.83 -16.17
CA PHE A 397 0.25 -12.57 -16.62
C PHE A 397 0.51 -12.30 -18.12
N ILE A 398 1.75 -12.47 -18.59
CA ILE A 398 2.10 -12.32 -20.01
C ILE A 398 1.36 -13.34 -20.87
N ASN A 399 1.30 -14.60 -20.45
CA ASN A 399 0.58 -15.66 -21.17
C ASN A 399 -0.90 -15.36 -21.31
N ALA A 400 -1.51 -14.83 -20.24
CA ALA A 400 -2.90 -14.45 -20.28
C ALA A 400 -3.18 -13.22 -21.17
N ILE A 401 -2.29 -12.22 -21.22
CA ILE A 401 -2.38 -11.15 -22.24
C ILE A 401 -2.26 -11.74 -23.65
N LYS A 402 -1.31 -12.65 -23.90
CA LYS A 402 -1.18 -13.31 -25.21
C LYS A 402 -2.44 -14.09 -25.58
N SER A 403 -3.05 -14.76 -24.61
CA SER A 403 -4.30 -15.52 -24.80
C SER A 403 -5.47 -14.61 -25.20
N LEU A 404 -5.54 -13.39 -24.64
CA LEU A 404 -6.51 -12.37 -25.06
C LEU A 404 -6.30 -11.95 -26.50
N THR A 405 -5.06 -11.62 -26.87
CA THR A 405 -4.75 -11.09 -28.21
C THR A 405 -4.84 -12.15 -29.31
N SER A 406 -4.63 -13.42 -28.97
CA SER A 406 -4.65 -14.54 -29.91
C SER A 406 -5.96 -15.33 -29.91
N GLU A 407 -6.93 -14.93 -29.07
CA GLU A 407 -8.20 -15.63 -28.81
C GLU A 407 -8.06 -17.11 -28.42
N LYS A 408 -6.84 -17.55 -28.04
CA LYS A 408 -6.58 -18.93 -27.61
C LYS A 408 -7.06 -19.14 -26.16
N PRO A 409 -7.76 -20.25 -25.85
CA PRO A 409 -8.15 -20.56 -24.48
C PRO A 409 -6.95 -20.65 -23.53
N TYR A 410 -7.06 -20.02 -22.35
CA TYR A 410 -6.13 -20.21 -21.24
C TYR A 410 -6.89 -20.65 -19.99
N PRO A 411 -7.23 -21.96 -19.88
CA PRO A 411 -8.05 -22.49 -18.78
C PRO A 411 -7.43 -22.28 -17.39
N SER A 412 -6.11 -22.26 -17.29
CA SER A 412 -5.38 -22.03 -16.04
C SER A 412 -5.08 -20.55 -15.76
N ALA A 413 -5.69 -19.61 -16.48
CA ALA A 413 -5.43 -18.19 -16.29
C ALA A 413 -5.71 -17.73 -14.85
N PRO A 414 -4.82 -16.89 -14.25
CA PRO A 414 -5.01 -16.35 -12.92
C PRO A 414 -6.38 -15.70 -12.69
N ILE A 415 -6.96 -15.93 -11.50
CA ILE A 415 -8.25 -15.38 -11.09
C ILE A 415 -8.09 -14.32 -9.99
N TYR A 416 -9.13 -13.49 -9.80
CA TYR A 416 -9.13 -12.46 -8.78
C TYR A 416 -9.06 -13.07 -7.36
N PRO A 417 -8.30 -12.45 -6.43
CA PRO A 417 -8.18 -12.92 -5.06
C PRO A 417 -9.50 -12.80 -4.31
N SER A 418 -9.72 -13.70 -3.36
CA SER A 418 -10.75 -13.58 -2.33
C SER A 418 -10.10 -13.89 -0.99
N PHE A 419 -10.62 -13.31 0.09
CA PHE A 419 -10.09 -13.56 1.42
C PHE A 419 -11.01 -14.48 2.21
N TRP A 420 -10.43 -15.34 3.04
CA TRP A 420 -11.12 -16.06 4.09
C TRP A 420 -10.21 -16.05 5.31
N ASN A 421 -10.74 -15.60 6.46
CA ASN A 421 -9.95 -15.38 7.67
C ASN A 421 -8.68 -14.52 7.40
N ALA A 422 -8.87 -13.42 6.64
CA ALA A 422 -7.81 -12.54 6.14
C ALA A 422 -6.69 -13.17 5.27
N LYS A 423 -6.79 -14.46 4.91
CA LYS A 423 -5.85 -15.14 4.01
C LYS A 423 -6.41 -15.23 2.60
N ILE A 424 -5.56 -15.07 1.59
CA ILE A 424 -5.93 -15.35 0.19
C ILE A 424 -6.08 -16.87 -0.01
N GLN A 425 -6.80 -17.28 -1.04
CA GLN A 425 -6.96 -18.70 -1.36
C GLN A 425 -5.60 -19.39 -1.66
N ASP A 426 -5.43 -20.62 -1.14
CA ASP A 426 -4.22 -21.43 -1.29
C ASP A 426 -4.16 -22.12 -2.66
N VAL A 427 -5.32 -22.52 -3.18
CA VAL A 427 -5.49 -23.05 -4.52
C VAL A 427 -6.79 -22.55 -5.12
N ALA A 428 -6.80 -22.45 -6.43
CA ALA A 428 -7.99 -22.11 -7.20
C ALA A 428 -8.10 -23.01 -8.42
N PHE A 429 -9.32 -23.27 -8.85
CA PHE A 429 -9.63 -24.04 -10.03
C PHE A 429 -10.61 -23.30 -10.92
N ARG A 430 -10.55 -23.60 -12.22
CA ARG A 430 -11.51 -23.12 -13.21
C ARG A 430 -12.02 -24.26 -14.07
N LYS A 431 -13.30 -24.23 -14.38
CA LYS A 431 -13.94 -25.12 -15.36
C LYS A 431 -14.64 -24.29 -16.42
N ILE A 432 -14.45 -24.67 -17.68
CA ILE A 432 -15.06 -24.01 -18.84
C ILE A 432 -16.07 -24.98 -19.45
N THR A 433 -17.32 -24.55 -19.56
CA THR A 433 -18.44 -25.38 -20.04
C THR A 433 -18.83 -25.10 -21.50
N ASN A 434 -18.60 -23.87 -21.99
CA ASN A 434 -18.93 -23.46 -23.36
C ASN A 434 -17.68 -23.11 -24.19
N SER A 435 -17.85 -23.01 -25.52
CA SER A 435 -16.81 -22.60 -26.46
C SER A 435 -16.23 -21.21 -26.18
N ASN A 436 -16.94 -20.35 -25.44
CA ASN A 436 -16.46 -19.04 -25.03
C ASN A 436 -15.94 -19.04 -23.59
N TRP A 437 -14.71 -19.51 -23.44
CA TRP A 437 -13.98 -19.59 -22.17
C TRP A 437 -13.84 -18.27 -21.39
N LEU A 438 -14.09 -17.12 -22.04
CA LEU A 438 -14.04 -15.79 -21.44
C LEU A 438 -15.34 -15.40 -20.73
N LYS A 439 -16.49 -15.94 -21.18
CA LYS A 439 -17.82 -15.50 -20.75
C LYS A 439 -18.48 -16.45 -19.77
N ASP A 440 -18.18 -17.74 -19.88
CA ASP A 440 -18.82 -18.81 -19.12
C ASP A 440 -17.72 -19.65 -18.47
N ALA A 441 -17.29 -19.21 -17.28
CA ALA A 441 -16.27 -19.89 -16.50
C ALA A 441 -16.76 -20.07 -15.07
N HIS A 442 -16.61 -21.29 -14.56
CA HIS A 442 -16.86 -21.64 -13.17
C HIS A 442 -15.54 -21.57 -12.42
N HIS A 443 -15.54 -21.02 -11.22
CA HIS A 443 -14.37 -20.84 -10.37
C HIS A 443 -14.60 -21.48 -9.01
N LEU A 444 -13.58 -22.17 -8.53
CA LEU A 444 -13.53 -22.75 -7.18
C LEU A 444 -12.29 -22.19 -6.48
N LYS A 445 -12.49 -21.57 -5.32
CA LYS A 445 -11.41 -21.07 -4.47
C LYS A 445 -11.38 -21.88 -3.20
N ILE A 446 -10.20 -22.33 -2.79
CA ILE A 446 -10.03 -23.18 -1.62
C ILE A 446 -8.93 -22.62 -0.71
N TRP A 447 -9.24 -22.60 0.58
CA TRP A 447 -8.33 -22.23 1.67
C TRP A 447 -8.01 -23.46 2.50
N GLN A 448 -6.72 -23.66 2.78
CA GLN A 448 -6.24 -24.64 3.71
C GLN A 448 -6.41 -24.11 5.14
N THR A 449 -6.98 -24.93 6.00
CA THR A 449 -7.09 -24.60 7.42
C THR A 449 -5.97 -25.26 8.22
N ASN A 450 -5.82 -24.86 9.48
CA ASN A 450 -4.99 -25.57 10.46
C ASN A 450 -5.79 -26.62 11.24
N TYR A 451 -6.98 -27.00 10.76
CA TYR A 451 -7.82 -28.00 11.40
C TYR A 451 -7.70 -29.35 10.72
N LYS A 452 -7.72 -30.40 11.54
CA LYS A 452 -7.80 -31.79 11.10
C LYS A 452 -9.09 -32.44 11.61
N SER A 453 -9.64 -33.34 10.82
CA SER A 453 -10.73 -34.23 11.27
C SER A 453 -10.24 -35.24 12.32
N GLN A 454 -11.16 -35.87 13.04
CA GLN A 454 -10.83 -36.96 13.98
C GLN A 454 -10.04 -38.10 13.31
N ASP A 455 -10.28 -38.35 12.02
CA ASP A 455 -9.58 -39.36 11.23
C ASP A 455 -8.22 -38.89 10.68
N GLY A 456 -7.73 -37.72 11.12
CA GLY A 456 -6.42 -37.17 10.75
C GLY A 456 -6.36 -36.47 9.39
N LYS A 457 -7.47 -36.42 8.62
CA LYS A 457 -7.53 -35.70 7.33
C LYS A 457 -7.49 -34.19 7.51
N ASP A 458 -6.81 -33.50 6.60
CA ASP A 458 -6.77 -32.04 6.51
C ASP A 458 -8.14 -31.48 6.11
N LEU A 459 -8.52 -30.37 6.74
CA LEU A 459 -9.74 -29.64 6.42
C LEU A 459 -9.43 -28.44 5.52
N TYR A 460 -10.21 -28.32 4.45
CA TYR A 460 -10.17 -27.20 3.52
C TYR A 460 -11.55 -26.57 3.40
N VAL A 461 -11.58 -25.27 3.19
CA VAL A 461 -12.80 -24.48 3.02
C VAL A 461 -12.90 -24.02 1.58
N GLY A 462 -14.07 -24.14 0.95
CA GLY A 462 -14.26 -23.86 -0.47
C GLY A 462 -15.41 -22.92 -0.78
N MET A 463 -15.19 -21.99 -1.70
CA MET A 463 -16.22 -21.13 -2.29
C MET A 463 -16.26 -21.35 -3.80
N VAL A 464 -17.46 -21.48 -4.35
CA VAL A 464 -17.71 -21.59 -5.79
C VAL A 464 -18.46 -20.36 -6.28
N SER A 465 -18.16 -19.96 -7.51
CA SER A 465 -18.83 -18.89 -8.23
C SER A 465 -18.71 -19.16 -9.73
N ALA A 466 -19.54 -18.55 -10.55
CA ALA A 466 -19.31 -18.52 -11.99
C ALA A 466 -19.41 -17.09 -12.52
N ASP A 467 -18.78 -16.86 -13.65
CA ASP A 467 -18.97 -15.63 -14.42
C ASP A 467 -19.94 -15.90 -15.57
N LYS A 468 -20.80 -14.92 -15.84
CA LYS A 468 -21.68 -14.91 -17.02
C LYS A 468 -21.66 -13.54 -17.69
N GLY A 469 -20.92 -13.45 -18.79
CA GLY A 469 -20.82 -12.24 -19.60
C GLY A 469 -19.98 -11.14 -18.94
N PHE A 470 -20.16 -9.90 -19.42
CA PHE A 470 -19.32 -8.76 -19.04
C PHE A 470 -20.13 -7.48 -18.78
N LYS A 471 -19.82 -6.78 -17.69
CA LYS A 471 -20.18 -5.39 -17.44
C LYS A 471 -19.14 -4.48 -18.09
N TRP A 472 -19.62 -3.45 -18.78
CA TRP A 472 -18.81 -2.46 -19.50
C TRP A 472 -17.82 -3.09 -20.51
N GLY A 473 -18.14 -4.29 -21.02
CA GLY A 473 -17.34 -5.02 -22.01
C GLY A 473 -16.05 -5.66 -21.49
N ILE A 474 -15.64 -5.44 -20.24
CA ILE A 474 -14.33 -5.90 -19.72
C ILE A 474 -14.36 -6.51 -18.31
N ILE A 475 -15.41 -6.30 -17.51
CA ILE A 475 -15.54 -6.82 -16.13
C ILE A 475 -16.47 -8.04 -16.13
N PRO A 476 -16.01 -9.27 -15.81
CA PRO A 476 -16.91 -10.41 -15.66
C PRO A 476 -17.93 -10.18 -14.56
N VAL A 477 -19.19 -10.49 -14.86
CA VAL A 477 -20.30 -10.44 -13.91
C VAL A 477 -20.43 -11.80 -13.26
N ILE A 478 -20.40 -11.84 -11.94
CA ILE A 478 -20.62 -13.10 -11.20
C ILE A 478 -22.10 -13.49 -11.31
N THR A 479 -22.36 -14.77 -11.56
CA THR A 479 -23.72 -15.31 -11.60
C THR A 479 -24.37 -15.18 -10.22
N PRO A 480 -25.65 -14.79 -10.16
CA PRO A 480 -26.31 -14.61 -8.88
C PRO A 480 -26.62 -15.93 -8.17
N ASP A 481 -26.77 -17.05 -8.87
CA ASP A 481 -27.17 -18.32 -8.26
C ASP A 481 -25.97 -19.16 -7.80
N LEU A 482 -25.51 -18.94 -6.57
CA LEU A 482 -24.42 -19.72 -5.97
C LEU A 482 -24.83 -21.17 -5.69
N ASN A 483 -26.14 -21.45 -5.57
CA ASN A 483 -26.62 -22.78 -5.29
C ASN A 483 -26.40 -23.67 -6.52
N ALA A 484 -26.72 -23.18 -7.72
CA ALA A 484 -26.49 -23.90 -8.97
C ALA A 484 -25.00 -24.29 -9.12
N GLU A 485 -24.08 -23.38 -8.78
CA GLU A 485 -22.64 -23.62 -8.82
C GLU A 485 -22.20 -24.69 -7.82
N ARG A 486 -22.74 -24.66 -6.61
CA ARG A 486 -22.49 -25.66 -5.57
C ARG A 486 -22.98 -27.05 -6.00
N GLU A 487 -24.20 -27.14 -6.52
CA GLU A 487 -24.72 -28.42 -7.02
C GLU A 487 -23.91 -28.95 -8.22
N GLN A 488 -23.40 -28.05 -9.07
CA GLN A 488 -22.58 -28.43 -10.22
C GLN A 488 -21.26 -29.07 -9.81
N LEU A 489 -20.50 -28.44 -8.89
CA LEU A 489 -19.24 -29.02 -8.41
C LEU A 489 -19.46 -30.37 -7.71
N TYR A 490 -20.53 -30.49 -6.91
CA TYR A 490 -20.89 -31.75 -6.27
C TYR A 490 -21.14 -32.86 -7.31
N ARG A 491 -21.93 -32.58 -8.35
CA ARG A 491 -22.19 -33.53 -9.45
C ARG A 491 -20.92 -33.93 -10.18
N ASP A 492 -20.04 -32.97 -10.46
CA ASP A 492 -18.77 -33.24 -11.16
C ASP A 492 -17.89 -34.22 -10.38
N LEU A 493 -17.76 -34.01 -9.06
CA LEU A 493 -16.97 -34.89 -8.18
C LEU A 493 -17.62 -36.26 -8.00
N LEU A 494 -18.96 -36.31 -7.96
CA LEU A 494 -19.72 -37.56 -7.88
C LEU A 494 -19.53 -38.40 -9.16
N LEU A 495 -19.64 -37.79 -10.33
CA LEU A 495 -19.45 -38.45 -11.63
C LEU A 495 -18.00 -38.93 -11.84
N ALA A 496 -17.02 -38.20 -11.30
CA ALA A 496 -15.63 -38.61 -11.30
C ALA A 496 -15.30 -39.71 -10.27
N ASN A 497 -16.29 -40.16 -9.48
CA ASN A 497 -16.14 -41.11 -8.39
C ASN A 497 -15.04 -40.70 -7.39
N LYS A 498 -15.03 -39.42 -6.99
CA LYS A 498 -14.03 -38.84 -6.07
C LYS A 498 -14.55 -38.51 -4.67
N ILE A 499 -15.80 -38.87 -4.38
CA ILE A 499 -16.44 -38.64 -3.09
C ILE A 499 -16.53 -39.97 -2.34
N ASN A 500 -15.91 -40.05 -1.17
CA ASN A 500 -16.08 -41.16 -0.22
C ASN A 500 -17.38 -41.01 0.58
N THR A 501 -17.55 -39.84 1.19
CA THR A 501 -18.74 -39.49 1.97
C THR A 501 -19.14 -38.06 1.66
N SER A 502 -20.44 -37.78 1.68
CA SER A 502 -20.98 -36.44 1.51
C SER A 502 -22.12 -36.18 2.49
N LEU A 503 -22.11 -35.00 3.11
CA LEU A 503 -23.20 -34.49 3.92
C LEU A 503 -23.59 -33.11 3.42
N LYS A 504 -24.87 -32.92 3.07
CA LYS A 504 -25.44 -31.60 2.77
C LYS A 504 -26.15 -31.10 4.02
N MET A 505 -25.81 -29.90 4.48
CA MET A 505 -26.40 -29.34 5.69
C MET A 505 -26.65 -27.84 5.54
N GLN A 506 -27.70 -27.35 6.18
CA GLN A 506 -27.99 -25.92 6.26
C GLN A 506 -27.24 -25.33 7.45
N ILE A 507 -26.31 -24.41 7.18
CA ILE A 507 -25.49 -23.76 8.24
C ILE A 507 -25.95 -22.34 8.54
N ARG A 508 -26.80 -21.78 7.67
CA ARG A 508 -27.26 -20.40 7.73
C ARG A 508 -28.60 -20.23 7.02
N ASN A 509 -29.22 -19.08 7.24
CA ASN A 509 -30.50 -18.73 6.60
C ASN A 509 -30.29 -18.39 5.11
N PRO A 510 -31.32 -18.59 4.26
CA PRO A 510 -31.28 -18.09 2.89
C PRO A 510 -31.07 -16.57 2.86
N GLU A 511 -30.21 -16.10 1.96
CA GLU A 511 -29.83 -14.69 1.89
C GLU A 511 -29.57 -14.21 0.46
N ILE A 512 -29.70 -12.90 0.27
CA ILE A 512 -29.23 -12.18 -0.91
C ILE A 512 -28.12 -11.25 -0.44
N GLY A 513 -26.99 -11.26 -1.15
CA GLY A 513 -25.85 -10.41 -0.86
C GLY A 513 -25.31 -9.76 -2.13
N TYR A 514 -24.22 -9.01 -1.95
CA TYR A 514 -23.49 -8.39 -3.04
C TYR A 514 -22.01 -8.72 -2.89
N ASN A 515 -21.36 -9.03 -4.02
CA ASN A 515 -19.92 -9.20 -4.05
C ASN A 515 -19.18 -7.85 -4.13
N PHE A 516 -17.85 -7.88 -4.16
CA PHE A 516 -17.01 -6.68 -4.14
C PHE A 516 -17.11 -5.86 -5.44
N LYS A 517 -17.63 -6.46 -6.53
CA LYS A 517 -17.93 -5.78 -7.80
C LYS A 517 -19.32 -5.13 -7.79
N GLY A 518 -20.12 -5.39 -6.76
CA GLY A 518 -21.51 -4.98 -6.65
C GLY A 518 -22.48 -5.86 -7.44
N ASP A 519 -22.06 -7.06 -7.86
CA ASP A 519 -23.00 -8.01 -8.46
C ASP A 519 -23.77 -8.74 -7.36
N PRO A 520 -25.10 -8.90 -7.49
CA PRO A 520 -25.91 -9.59 -6.50
C PRO A 520 -25.66 -11.09 -6.54
N PHE A 521 -25.78 -11.75 -5.39
CA PHE A 521 -25.83 -13.20 -5.28
C PHE A 521 -26.97 -13.65 -4.37
N PHE A 522 -27.45 -14.87 -4.56
CA PHE A 522 -28.42 -15.56 -3.73
C PHE A 522 -27.82 -16.90 -3.30
N SER A 523 -28.07 -17.27 -2.04
CA SER A 523 -27.74 -18.58 -1.53
C SER A 523 -28.81 -19.07 -0.56
N ASP A 524 -29.12 -20.36 -0.62
CA ASP A 524 -30.11 -21.04 0.23
C ASP A 524 -29.59 -21.37 1.65
N GLY A 525 -28.32 -21.05 1.94
CA GLY A 525 -27.69 -21.30 3.24
C GLY A 525 -27.15 -22.72 3.45
N TYR A 526 -27.23 -23.58 2.43
CA TYR A 526 -26.66 -24.93 2.49
C TYR A 526 -25.16 -24.96 2.16
N MET A 527 -24.49 -25.98 2.67
CA MET A 527 -23.09 -26.29 2.44
C MET A 527 -22.91 -27.80 2.31
N TYR A 528 -21.91 -28.23 1.55
CA TYR A 528 -21.48 -29.63 1.51
C TYR A 528 -20.23 -29.86 2.37
N VAL A 529 -20.23 -30.94 3.15
CA VAL A 529 -19.04 -31.55 3.72
C VAL A 529 -18.71 -32.78 2.89
N LEU A 530 -17.55 -32.78 2.23
CA LEU A 530 -17.12 -33.87 1.36
C LEU A 530 -15.82 -34.49 1.86
N SER A 531 -15.81 -35.82 2.04
CA SER A 531 -14.57 -36.57 2.22
C SER A 531 -14.10 -37.09 0.87
N LEU A 532 -12.92 -36.69 0.44
CA LEU A 532 -12.36 -37.05 -0.85
C LEU A 532 -11.61 -38.39 -0.79
N GLN A 533 -11.50 -39.04 -1.96
CA GLN A 533 -10.75 -40.28 -2.19
C GLN A 533 -9.25 -40.05 -2.37
#